data_AF-A0A3D4P8R1-F1
#
_entry.id   AF-A0A3D4P8R1-F1
#
_cell.length_a   1.000
_cell.length_b   1.000
_cell.length_c   1.000
_cell.angle_alpha   90.00
_cell.angle_beta   90.00
_cell.angle_gamma   90.00
#
_symmetry.space_group_name_H-M   'P 1'
#
loop_
_entity.id
_entity.type
_entity.pdbx_description
1 polymer ?
#
loop_
_entity_poly.entity_id
_entity_poly.type
_entity_poly.pdbx_seq_one_letter_code
_entity_poly.pdbx_strand_id
1 'polypeptide(L)'
;MIYAPFIFWFWDEPLDPAKMAEMSRTMASQRFSPGYAHARKSMVGTPDLPDAEWLGDRWFAAFGAALKEAEARKNYLGYCDEYWWPSFQANGRVLAANPELRTVSLNWETIPVAGGSEIHRDRARALRPPPRRPARPFHPR
;
A
#
# COMPACT_ATOMS: atom_id res chain seq x y z
N MET A 1 23.59 -0.33 -13.14
CA MET A 1 23.68 0.97 -12.45
C MET A 1 23.33 0.78 -10.98
N ILE A 2 24.25 0.21 -10.19
CA ILE A 2 23.96 -0.14 -8.78
C ILE A 2 23.94 1.08 -7.84
N TYR A 3 24.57 2.20 -8.24
CA TYR A 3 24.67 3.43 -7.43
C TYR A 3 23.78 4.58 -7.94
N ALA A 4 22.87 4.30 -8.87
CA ALA A 4 21.93 5.32 -9.35
C ALA A 4 20.89 5.64 -8.26
N PRO A 5 20.47 6.91 -8.11
CA PRO A 5 19.38 7.24 -7.19
C PRO A 5 18.11 6.48 -7.57
N PHE A 6 17.46 5.90 -6.57
CA PHE A 6 16.23 5.13 -6.71
C PHE A 6 15.01 6.05 -6.66
N ILE A 7 14.17 5.97 -7.68
CA ILE A 7 12.94 6.77 -7.74
C ILE A 7 11.80 6.00 -7.07
N PHE A 8 11.08 6.71 -6.21
CA PHE A 8 9.78 6.27 -5.71
C PHE A 8 8.72 6.77 -6.71
N TRP A 9 8.31 5.90 -7.61
CA TRP A 9 7.52 6.25 -8.79
C TRP A 9 6.04 5.92 -8.57
N PHE A 10 5.22 6.97 -8.51
CA PHE A 10 3.77 6.83 -8.38
C PHE A 10 3.12 6.34 -9.66
N TRP A 11 2.32 5.28 -9.52
CA TRP A 11 1.40 4.77 -10.52
C TRP A 11 -0.01 5.03 -10.00
N ASP A 12 -0.55 6.21 -10.34
CA ASP A 12 -1.72 6.80 -9.70
C ASP A 12 -2.87 7.14 -10.66
N GLU A 13 -2.79 6.60 -11.87
CA GLU A 13 -3.74 6.77 -12.97
C GLU A 13 -3.94 5.43 -13.71
N PRO A 14 -4.95 5.31 -14.59
CA PRO A 14 -5.13 4.12 -15.43
C PRO A 14 -3.87 3.76 -16.23
N LEU A 15 -3.49 2.48 -16.22
CA LEU A 15 -2.19 2.03 -16.71
C LEU A 15 -2.13 1.98 -18.23
N ASP A 16 -1.11 2.62 -18.77
CA ASP A 16 -0.70 2.50 -20.16
C ASP A 16 0.72 1.94 -20.25
N PRO A 17 0.91 0.70 -20.77
CA PRO A 17 2.23 0.10 -20.93
C PRO A 17 3.20 0.93 -21.76
N ALA A 18 2.74 1.63 -22.79
CA ALA A 18 3.61 2.47 -23.62
C ALA A 18 4.15 3.66 -22.83
N LYS A 19 3.28 4.32 -22.06
CA LYS A 19 3.66 5.39 -21.14
C LYS A 19 4.66 4.91 -20.08
N MET A 20 4.42 3.76 -19.45
CA MET A 20 5.30 3.23 -18.42
C MET A 20 6.68 2.86 -18.98
N ALA A 21 6.74 2.29 -20.19
CA ALA A 21 8.01 2.05 -20.88
C ALA A 21 8.76 3.36 -21.13
N GLU A 22 8.09 4.39 -21.65
CA GLU A 22 8.72 5.66 -21.96
C GLU A 22 9.26 6.40 -20.72
N MET A 23 8.50 6.38 -19.63
CA MET A 23 8.94 6.95 -18.36
C MET A 23 10.16 6.21 -17.79
N SER A 24 10.14 4.87 -17.81
CA SER A 24 11.29 4.05 -17.40
C SER A 24 12.54 4.35 -18.24
N ARG A 25 12.37 4.42 -19.56
CA ARG A 25 13.43 4.80 -20.52
C ARG A 25 14.00 6.17 -20.21
N THR A 26 13.13 7.15 -19.95
CA THR A 26 13.51 8.53 -19.66
C THR A 26 14.32 8.62 -18.36
N MET A 27 13.80 8.04 -17.27
CA MET A 27 14.50 8.00 -15.98
C MET A 27 15.88 7.34 -16.11
N ALA A 28 15.94 6.17 -16.75
CA ALA A 28 17.18 5.43 -16.93
C ALA A 28 18.21 6.20 -17.80
N SER A 29 17.75 6.90 -18.84
CA SER A 29 18.62 7.71 -19.70
C SER A 29 19.19 8.94 -18.96
N GLN A 30 18.49 9.42 -17.93
CA GLN A 30 18.96 10.48 -17.03
C GLN A 30 19.78 9.94 -15.84
N ARG A 31 20.20 8.66 -15.88
CA ARG A 31 20.97 7.98 -14.83
C ARG A 31 20.23 7.81 -13.50
N PHE A 32 18.90 7.91 -13.51
CA PHE A 32 18.06 7.49 -12.39
C PHE A 32 17.69 6.02 -12.52
N SER A 33 17.48 5.36 -11.38
CA SER A 33 16.83 4.06 -11.35
C SER A 33 15.32 4.25 -11.26
N PRO A 34 14.51 3.70 -12.20
CA PRO A 34 13.04 3.71 -12.08
C PRO A 34 12.58 3.20 -10.71
N GLY A 35 13.33 2.23 -10.17
CA GLY A 35 13.41 2.00 -8.76
C GLY A 35 12.22 1.23 -8.21
N TYR A 36 11.16 1.94 -7.84
CA TYR A 36 10.01 1.37 -7.17
C TYR A 36 8.70 1.94 -7.72
N ALA A 37 7.94 1.11 -8.43
CA ALA A 37 6.59 1.41 -8.84
C ALA A 37 5.63 1.26 -7.64
N HIS A 38 4.94 2.33 -7.29
CA HIS A 38 4.02 2.39 -6.17
C HIS A 38 2.59 2.66 -6.66
N ALA A 39 1.74 1.63 -6.61
CA ALA A 39 0.32 1.73 -6.90
C ALA A 39 -0.37 2.59 -5.84
N ARG A 40 -1.11 3.61 -6.29
CA ARG A 40 -1.77 4.53 -5.38
C ARG A 40 -2.99 5.19 -6.04
N LYS A 41 -3.84 5.87 -5.26
CA LYS A 41 -4.88 6.78 -5.76
C LYS A 41 -4.27 8.11 -6.20
N SER A 42 -4.92 8.80 -7.11
CA SER A 42 -4.58 10.17 -7.45
C SER A 42 -4.76 11.07 -6.23
N MET A 43 -3.82 11.98 -6.04
CA MET A 43 -3.91 13.04 -5.02
C MET A 43 -4.33 14.40 -5.59
N VAL A 44 -4.54 14.49 -6.91
CA VAL A 44 -4.67 15.77 -7.62
C VAL A 44 -5.94 15.87 -8.47
N GLY A 45 -6.92 14.98 -8.22
CA GLY A 45 -8.22 15.03 -8.90
C GLY A 45 -8.22 14.48 -10.33
N THR A 46 -7.17 13.76 -10.73
CA THR A 46 -7.18 12.92 -11.92
C THR A 46 -7.84 11.57 -11.60
N PRO A 47 -8.28 10.80 -12.62
CA PRO A 47 -8.77 9.45 -12.37
C PRO A 47 -7.73 8.60 -11.63
N ASP A 48 -8.16 7.91 -10.58
CA ASP A 48 -7.32 6.97 -9.83
C ASP A 48 -6.91 5.78 -10.71
N LEU A 49 -5.79 5.15 -10.37
CA LEU A 49 -5.47 3.80 -10.82
C LEU A 49 -6.63 2.85 -10.48
N PRO A 50 -7.33 2.21 -11.43
CA PRO A 50 -8.45 1.33 -11.09
C PRO A 50 -8.01 0.12 -10.27
N ASP A 51 -8.76 -0.24 -9.22
CA ASP A 51 -8.46 -1.39 -8.34
C ASP A 51 -8.28 -2.72 -9.10
N ALA A 52 -9.01 -2.90 -10.20
CA ALA A 52 -8.94 -4.08 -11.06
C ALA A 52 -7.65 -4.14 -11.90
N GLU A 53 -7.00 -3.00 -12.16
CA GLU A 53 -5.75 -2.96 -12.90
C GLU A 53 -4.57 -3.34 -12.01
N TRP A 54 -4.60 -2.98 -10.73
CA TRP A 54 -3.54 -3.31 -9.78
C TRP A 54 -3.47 -4.81 -9.48
N LEU A 55 -2.27 -5.37 -9.67
CA LEU A 55 -1.98 -6.82 -9.70
C LEU A 55 -2.88 -7.61 -10.67
N GLY A 56 -3.52 -6.95 -11.63
CA GLY A 56 -4.21 -7.57 -12.77
C GLY A 56 -3.33 -7.58 -14.02
N ASP A 57 -3.90 -8.01 -15.15
CA ASP A 57 -3.16 -8.14 -16.41
C ASP A 57 -2.56 -6.81 -16.88
N ARG A 58 -3.26 -5.69 -16.69
CA ARG A 58 -2.72 -4.36 -17.05
C ARG A 58 -1.52 -3.96 -16.20
N TRP A 59 -1.51 -4.29 -14.91
CA TRP A 59 -0.33 -4.07 -14.06
C TRP A 59 0.88 -4.82 -14.60
N PHE A 60 0.73 -6.11 -14.87
CA PHE A 60 1.85 -6.93 -15.37
C PHE A 60 2.29 -6.54 -16.78
N ALA A 61 1.36 -6.15 -17.66
CA ALA A 61 1.69 -5.64 -18.99
C ALA A 61 2.49 -4.33 -18.90
N ALA A 62 2.05 -3.39 -18.06
CA ALA A 62 2.71 -2.11 -17.88
C ALA A 62 4.06 -2.25 -17.17
N PHE A 63 4.13 -3.08 -16.12
CA PHE A 63 5.36 -3.37 -15.39
C PHE A 63 6.38 -4.07 -16.29
N GLY A 64 5.95 -5.07 -17.06
CA GLY A 64 6.80 -5.77 -18.02
C GLY A 64 7.36 -4.84 -19.10
N ALA A 65 6.56 -3.88 -19.58
CA ALA A 65 7.01 -2.88 -20.55
C ALA A 65 8.07 -1.93 -19.94
N ALA A 66 7.85 -1.45 -18.72
CA ALA A 66 8.81 -0.61 -17.99
C ALA A 66 10.10 -1.36 -17.61
N LEU A 67 9.97 -2.64 -17.19
CA LEU A 67 11.08 -3.49 -16.78
C LEU A 67 12.03 -3.75 -17.95
N LYS A 68 11.52 -4.06 -19.14
CA LYS A 68 12.34 -4.26 -20.36
C LYS A 68 13.25 -3.06 -20.62
N GLU A 69 12.73 -1.83 -20.44
CA GLU A 69 13.52 -0.60 -20.64
C GLU A 69 14.57 -0.37 -19.55
N ALA A 70 14.26 -0.75 -18.31
CA ALA A 70 15.20 -0.72 -17.20
C ALA A 70 16.33 -1.75 -17.40
N GLU A 71 15.99 -3.00 -17.76
CA GLU A 71 16.93 -4.09 -18.01
C GLU A 71 17.89 -3.79 -19.16
N ALA A 72 17.38 -3.25 -20.27
CA ALA A 72 18.19 -2.84 -21.42
C ALA A 72 19.29 -1.83 -21.03
N ARG A 73 19.11 -1.11 -19.92
CA ARG A 73 20.04 -0.11 -19.38
C ARG A 73 20.74 -0.58 -18.10
N LYS A 74 20.68 -1.88 -17.79
CA LYS A 74 21.25 -2.50 -16.58
C LYS A 74 20.78 -1.81 -15.31
N ASN A 75 19.50 -1.47 -15.27
CA ASN A 75 18.84 -0.75 -14.19
C ASN A 75 17.89 -1.67 -13.42
N TYR A 76 17.30 -1.16 -12.34
CA TYR A 76 16.42 -1.92 -11.47
C TYR A 76 15.03 -1.30 -11.43
N LEU A 77 14.03 -2.16 -11.32
CA LEU A 77 12.64 -1.79 -11.10
C LEU A 77 11.98 -2.87 -10.24
N GLY A 78 11.29 -2.46 -9.19
CA GLY A 78 10.52 -3.32 -8.31
C GLY A 78 9.20 -2.68 -7.93
N TYR A 79 8.41 -3.41 -7.14
CA TYR A 79 7.17 -2.92 -6.53
C TYR A 79 6.91 -3.75 -5.26
N CYS A 80 5.98 -3.28 -4.43
CA CYS A 80 5.39 -4.08 -3.35
C CYS A 80 3.99 -4.49 -3.74
N ASP A 81 3.54 -5.63 -3.21
CA ASP A 81 2.17 -6.13 -3.27
C ASP A 81 1.15 -5.29 -2.47
N GLU A 82 1.34 -3.97 -2.41
CA GLU A 82 0.37 -3.05 -1.80
C GLU A 82 -0.20 -2.05 -2.80
N TYR A 83 -1.49 -1.76 -2.63
CA TYR A 83 -2.19 -0.63 -3.23
C TYR A 83 -2.41 0.43 -2.15
N TRP A 84 -1.89 1.64 -2.34
CA TRP A 84 -1.93 2.70 -1.32
C TRP A 84 -1.12 2.37 -0.05
N TRP A 85 -1.51 2.97 1.08
CA TRP A 85 -1.01 2.72 2.44
C TRP A 85 -2.18 2.29 3.35
N PRO A 86 -1.97 1.44 4.37
CA PRO A 86 -0.71 0.79 4.80
C PRO A 86 -0.39 -0.53 4.07
N SER A 87 0.90 -0.90 4.06
CA SER A 87 1.45 -2.11 3.43
C SER A 87 1.02 -3.42 4.09
N PHE A 88 1.17 -4.52 3.33
CA PHE A 88 0.96 -5.93 3.71
C PHE A 88 -0.49 -6.40 3.83
N GLN A 89 -1.44 -5.74 3.16
CA GLN A 89 -2.84 -6.19 3.13
C GLN A 89 -3.35 -6.49 1.73
N ALA A 90 -2.57 -6.18 0.70
CA ALA A 90 -2.92 -6.33 -0.69
C ALA A 90 -4.28 -5.66 -1.01
N ASN A 91 -4.42 -4.38 -0.70
CA ASN A 91 -5.67 -3.63 -0.72
C ASN A 91 -6.80 -4.30 0.09
N GLY A 92 -6.46 -4.90 1.23
CA GLY A 92 -7.38 -5.63 2.09
C GLY A 92 -7.78 -7.04 1.61
N ARG A 93 -7.36 -7.48 0.41
CA ARG A 93 -7.74 -8.78 -0.16
C ARG A 93 -7.31 -9.95 0.72
N VAL A 94 -6.14 -9.86 1.37
CA VAL A 94 -5.61 -10.92 2.24
C VAL A 94 -6.55 -11.17 3.43
N LEU A 95 -6.94 -10.10 4.13
CA LEU A 95 -7.79 -10.21 5.32
C LEU A 95 -9.26 -10.49 4.98
N ALA A 96 -9.71 -10.07 3.79
CA ALA A 96 -11.04 -10.43 3.30
C ALA A 96 -11.17 -11.94 3.05
N ALA A 97 -10.13 -12.57 2.49
CA ALA A 97 -10.11 -14.01 2.23
C ALA A 97 -9.71 -14.84 3.47
N ASN A 98 -8.88 -14.28 4.36
CA ASN A 98 -8.28 -14.97 5.51
C ASN A 98 -8.42 -14.12 6.78
N PRO A 99 -9.65 -13.96 7.32
CA PRO A 99 -9.91 -13.08 8.46
C PRO A 99 -9.18 -13.51 9.75
N GLU A 100 -8.72 -14.74 9.83
CA GLU A 100 -7.89 -15.30 10.91
C GLU A 100 -6.45 -14.81 10.89
N LEU A 101 -5.93 -14.32 9.75
CA LEU A 101 -4.58 -13.75 9.64
C LEU A 101 -4.48 -12.32 10.19
N ARG A 102 -5.58 -11.76 10.70
CA ARG A 102 -5.58 -10.41 11.27
C ARG A 102 -4.66 -10.33 12.49
N THR A 103 -3.96 -9.21 12.62
CA THR A 103 -3.23 -8.88 13.85
C THR A 103 -4.19 -8.86 15.03
N VAL A 104 -3.84 -9.57 16.10
CA VAL A 104 -4.52 -9.51 17.39
C VAL A 104 -3.65 -8.75 18.39
N SER A 105 -4.28 -7.96 19.25
CA SER A 105 -3.62 -7.30 20.37
C SER A 105 -4.38 -7.59 21.66
N LEU A 106 -3.64 -7.72 22.76
CA LEU A 106 -4.24 -7.84 24.08
C LEU A 106 -4.74 -6.45 24.51
N ASN A 107 -6.03 -6.37 24.85
CA ASN A 107 -6.58 -5.22 25.53
C ASN A 107 -6.78 -5.57 27.02
N TRP A 108 -6.52 -4.60 27.90
CA TRP A 108 -6.71 -4.77 29.34
C TRP A 108 -7.37 -3.53 29.92
N GLU A 109 -8.14 -3.73 30.98
CA GLU A 109 -8.68 -2.66 31.82
C GLU A 109 -8.48 -3.05 33.28
N THR A 110 -8.27 -2.05 34.14
CA THR A 110 -8.26 -2.23 35.59
C THR A 110 -9.52 -1.64 36.16
N ILE A 111 -10.24 -2.44 36.96
CA ILE A 111 -11.46 -2.03 37.63
C ILE A 111 -11.20 -2.13 39.14
N PRO A 112 -11.24 -1.02 39.89
CA PRO A 112 -11.13 -1.10 41.35
C PRO A 112 -12.38 -1.78 41.92
N VAL A 113 -12.20 -2.73 42.84
CA VAL A 113 -13.29 -3.45 43.51
C VAL A 113 -13.05 -3.53 45.01
N ALA A 114 -14.13 -3.52 45.79
CA ALA A 114 -14.05 -3.72 47.23
C ALA A 114 -13.75 -5.19 47.56
N GLY A 115 -12.99 -5.44 48.63
CA GLY A 115 -12.73 -6.79 49.12
C GLY A 115 -14.04 -7.55 49.44
N GLY A 116 -14.09 -8.84 49.09
CA GLY A 116 -15.30 -9.66 49.24
C GLY A 116 -16.34 -9.50 48.12
N SER A 117 -16.07 -8.69 47.10
CA SER A 117 -16.96 -8.56 45.93
C SER A 117 -16.76 -9.72 44.95
N GLU A 118 -17.84 -10.24 44.37
CA GLU A 118 -17.81 -11.23 43.29
C GLU A 118 -17.86 -10.52 41.92
N ILE A 119 -16.88 -10.79 41.05
CA ILE A 119 -16.82 -10.19 39.71
C ILE A 119 -17.41 -11.16 38.68
N HIS A 120 -18.49 -10.72 38.03
CA HIS A 120 -19.08 -11.41 36.90
C HIS A 120 -18.52 -10.82 35.60
N ARG A 121 -17.67 -11.58 34.90
CA ARG A 121 -17.16 -11.17 33.58
C ARG A 121 -18.13 -11.60 32.49
N ASP A 122 -18.79 -10.64 31.88
CA ASP A 122 -19.57 -10.88 30.66
C ASP A 122 -18.61 -11.23 29.51
N ARG A 123 -18.63 -12.49 29.06
CA ARG A 123 -17.85 -12.93 27.89
C ARG A 123 -18.23 -12.20 26.59
N ALA A 124 -19.38 -11.51 26.59
CA ALA A 124 -19.97 -10.85 25.42
C ALA A 124 -19.44 -9.43 25.16
N ARG A 125 -18.60 -8.83 26.03
CA ARG A 125 -17.95 -7.54 25.71
C ARG A 125 -16.75 -7.70 24.78
N ALA A 126 -16.82 -8.65 23.86
CA ALA A 126 -15.83 -8.86 22.83
C ALA A 126 -15.92 -7.71 21.82
N LEU A 127 -14.80 -6.98 21.68
CA LEU A 127 -14.46 -6.25 20.45
C LEU A 127 -15.41 -5.11 20.06
N ARG A 128 -15.63 -4.12 20.94
CA ARG A 128 -15.88 -2.78 20.39
C ARG A 128 -14.57 -2.30 19.75
N PRO A 129 -14.53 -2.00 18.44
CA PRO A 129 -13.33 -1.39 17.87
C PRO A 129 -13.03 -0.11 18.65
N PRO A 130 -11.75 0.23 18.87
CA PRO A 130 -11.41 1.51 19.47
C PRO A 130 -12.12 2.62 18.68
N PRO A 131 -12.64 3.67 19.34
CA PRO A 131 -13.26 4.78 18.63
C PRO A 131 -12.28 5.27 17.57
N ARG A 132 -12.73 5.32 16.30
CA ARG A 132 -11.92 5.90 15.22
C ARG A 132 -11.50 7.28 15.70
N ARG A 133 -10.20 7.50 15.92
CA ARG A 133 -9.70 8.86 16.13
C ARG A 133 -10.17 9.65 14.89
N PRO A 134 -10.85 10.79 15.06
CA PRO A 134 -11.16 11.63 13.91
C PRO A 134 -9.83 11.91 13.19
N ALA A 135 -9.84 11.78 11.87
CA ALA A 135 -8.69 12.16 11.06
C ALA A 135 -8.32 13.59 11.47
N ARG A 136 -7.09 13.81 11.95
CA ARG A 136 -6.64 15.18 12.21
C ARG A 136 -6.77 15.91 10.87
N PRO A 137 -7.47 17.06 10.80
CA PRO A 137 -7.50 17.83 9.58
C PRO A 137 -6.06 18.14 9.18
N PHE A 138 -5.75 17.85 7.91
CA PHE A 138 -4.48 18.23 7.32
C PHE A 138 -4.48 19.76 7.25
N HIS A 139 -3.67 20.39 8.11
CA HIS A 139 -3.40 21.82 8.00
C HIS A 139 -2.18 22.00 7.08
N PRO A 140 -2.35 22.48 5.84
CA PRO A 140 -1.21 22.92 5.04
C PRO A 140 -0.53 24.09 5.77
N ARG A 141 0.80 24.04 5.86
CA ARG A 141 1.61 25.20 6.23
C ARG A 141 1.83 26.07 5.01
#